data_AF-A0A3D3CHT1-F1
#
_entry.id   AF-A0A3D3CHT1-F1
#
_cell.length_a   1.000
_cell.length_b   1.000
_cell.length_c   1.000
_cell.angle_alpha   90.00
_cell.angle_beta   90.00
_cell.angle_gamma   90.00
#
_symmetry.space_group_name_H-M   'P 1'
#
loop_
_entity.id
_entity.type
_entity.pdbx_description
1 polymer ?
#
loop_
_entity_poly.entity_id
_entity_poly.type
_entity_poly.pdbx_seq_one_letter_code
_entity_poly.pdbx_strand_id
1 'polypeptide(L)'
;MRIRRVLSVFFVVILLLSAGCSQGSAAEVLRMATTTSTDNTGLLDYLAPKLLEEKGIEIQWVAVGTGKALEYGRNGDVDVVLVHDPKSEEAFVAEGAGV
;
A
#
# COMPACT_ATOMS: atom_id res chain seq x y z
N MET A 1 -1.23 -11.08 54.57
CA MET A 1 -1.43 -11.89 53.34
C MET A 1 -2.59 -11.43 52.45
N ARG A 2 -3.72 -10.92 52.98
CA ARG A 2 -4.87 -10.47 52.18
C ARG A 2 -4.55 -9.29 51.23
N ILE A 3 -3.84 -8.27 51.69
CA ILE A 3 -3.49 -7.08 50.88
C ILE A 3 -2.57 -7.40 49.67
N ARG A 4 -1.60 -8.31 49.84
CA ARG A 4 -0.72 -8.76 48.74
C ARG A 4 -1.50 -9.50 47.64
N ARG A 5 -2.51 -10.29 48.01
CA ARG A 5 -3.37 -11.00 47.05
C ARG A 5 -4.27 -10.03 46.28
N VAL A 6 -4.80 -9.00 46.95
CA VAL A 6 -5.61 -7.96 46.30
C VAL A 6 -4.77 -7.15 45.31
N LEU A 7 -3.53 -6.77 45.68
CA LEU A 7 -2.62 -6.09 44.75
C LEU A 7 -2.26 -6.95 43.53
N SER A 8 -1.96 -8.24 43.73
CA SER A 8 -1.65 -9.15 42.63
C SER A 8 -2.82 -9.35 41.67
N VAL A 9 -4.05 -9.45 42.18
CA VAL A 9 -5.25 -9.56 41.33
C VAL A 9 -5.49 -8.27 40.55
N PHE A 10 -5.30 -7.11 41.17
CA PHE A 10 -5.43 -5.82 40.50
C PHE A 10 -4.38 -5.64 39.39
N PHE A 11 -3.15 -6.09 39.63
CA PHE A 11 -2.08 -6.06 38.64
C PHE A 11 -2.35 -6.97 37.44
N VAL A 12 -2.91 -8.17 37.68
CA VAL A 12 -3.30 -9.11 36.61
C VAL A 12 -4.47 -8.58 35.78
N VAL A 13 -5.45 -7.92 36.41
CA VAL A 13 -6.60 -7.31 35.71
C VAL A 13 -6.14 -6.15 34.82
N ILE A 14 -5.22 -5.30 35.30
CA ILE A 14 -4.61 -4.22 34.50
C ILE A 14 -3.84 -4.79 33.30
N LEU A 15 -3.10 -5.88 33.48
CA LEU A 15 -2.33 -6.53 32.42
C LEU A 15 -3.24 -7.13 31.32
N LEU A 16 -4.40 -7.65 31.72
CA LEU A 16 -5.41 -8.21 30.80
C LEU A 16 -6.14 -7.11 30.02
N LEU A 17 -6.35 -5.93 30.60
CA LEU A 17 -6.98 -4.77 29.94
C LEU A 17 -6.10 -4.13 28.86
N SER A 18 -4.76 -4.21 29.00
CA SER A 18 -3.82 -3.67 28.00
C SER A 18 -3.60 -4.57 26.78
N ALA A 19 -4.09 -5.80 26.79
CA ALA A 19 -3.98 -6.73 25.65
C ALA A 19 -5.06 -6.51 24.57
N GLY A 20 -6.02 -5.61 24.80
CA GLY A 20 -7.15 -5.33 23.92
C GLY A 20 -6.92 -4.27 22.85
N CYS A 21 -5.67 -3.93 22.51
CA CYS A 21 -5.41 -3.07 21.36
C CYS A 21 -5.72 -3.83 20.07
N SER A 22 -6.98 -3.73 19.60
CA SER A 22 -7.31 -4.02 18.21
C SER A 22 -6.42 -3.17 17.33
N GLN A 23 -5.44 -3.82 16.69
CA GLN A 23 -4.76 -3.26 15.54
C GLN A 23 -5.84 -3.06 14.48
N GLY A 24 -6.33 -1.83 14.35
CA GLY A 24 -7.05 -1.46 13.14
C GLY A 24 -6.13 -1.80 11.99
N SER A 25 -6.53 -2.74 11.13
CA SER A 25 -5.77 -3.09 9.94
C SER A 25 -5.67 -1.81 9.12
N ALA A 26 -4.50 -1.18 9.14
CA ALA A 26 -4.22 -0.09 8.21
C ALA A 26 -4.42 -0.64 6.80
N ALA A 27 -5.06 0.14 5.92
CA ALA A 27 -5.21 -0.24 4.53
C ALA A 27 -3.83 -0.52 3.94
N GLU A 28 -3.73 -1.61 3.17
CA GLU A 28 -2.49 -1.93 2.47
C GLU A 28 -2.27 -0.88 1.38
N VAL A 29 -1.07 -0.31 1.27
CA VAL A 29 -0.80 0.77 0.30
C VAL A 29 -0.10 0.18 -0.92
N LEU A 30 -0.71 0.35 -2.08
CA LEU A 30 -0.15 0.04 -3.39
C LEU A 30 0.38 1.34 -4.04
N ARG A 31 1.68 1.44 -4.22
CA ARG A 31 2.33 2.60 -4.86
C ARG A 31 2.46 2.36 -6.36
N MET A 32 2.04 3.33 -7.15
CA MET A 32 2.02 3.23 -8.60
C MET A 32 2.72 4.41 -9.28
N ALA A 33 3.47 4.13 -10.35
CA ALA A 33 3.83 5.14 -11.33
C ALA A 33 2.99 4.95 -12.59
N THR A 34 2.38 6.02 -13.08
CA THR A 34 1.54 5.99 -14.30
C THR A 34 1.91 7.11 -15.26
N THR A 35 1.32 7.09 -16.45
CA THR A 35 1.46 8.19 -17.43
C THR A 35 0.42 9.28 -17.23
N THR A 36 0.79 10.54 -17.50
CA THR A 36 -0.16 11.66 -17.47
C THR A 36 -1.33 11.47 -18.44
N SER A 37 -1.13 10.76 -19.56
CA SER A 37 -2.23 10.39 -20.48
C SER A 37 -3.27 9.49 -19.83
N THR A 38 -2.85 8.54 -19.00
CA THR A 38 -3.77 7.66 -18.26
C THR A 38 -4.42 8.40 -17.10
N ASP A 39 -3.62 9.16 -16.34
CA ASP A 39 -4.11 9.96 -15.21
C ASP A 39 -5.22 10.94 -15.61
N ASN A 40 -5.02 11.67 -16.71
CA ASN A 40 -5.98 12.64 -17.24
C ASN A 40 -7.33 12.02 -17.68
N THR A 41 -7.42 10.70 -17.79
CA THR A 41 -8.72 10.04 -18.06
C THR A 41 -9.64 10.01 -16.85
N GLY A 42 -9.11 10.20 -15.63
CA GLY A 42 -9.84 9.99 -14.37
C GLY A 42 -10.09 8.52 -14.03
N LEU A 43 -9.45 7.58 -14.74
CA LEU A 43 -9.62 6.14 -14.51
C LEU A 43 -9.24 5.75 -13.07
N LEU A 44 -8.10 6.25 -12.58
CA LEU A 44 -7.62 5.91 -11.22
C LEU A 44 -8.47 6.56 -10.14
N ASP A 45 -8.97 7.77 -10.36
CA ASP A 45 -9.94 8.42 -9.45
C ASP A 45 -11.23 7.62 -9.31
N TYR A 46 -11.66 6.93 -10.37
CA TYR A 46 -12.82 6.06 -10.35
C TYR A 46 -12.55 4.70 -9.66
N LEU A 47 -11.38 4.10 -9.91
CA LEU A 47 -11.04 2.76 -9.42
C LEU A 47 -10.50 2.75 -7.98
N ALA A 48 -9.72 3.75 -7.58
CA ALA A 48 -9.11 3.83 -6.24
C ALA A 48 -10.12 3.70 -5.09
N PRO A 49 -11.26 4.43 -5.05
CA PRO A 49 -12.22 4.28 -3.96
C PRO A 49 -12.86 2.89 -3.94
N LYS A 50 -13.07 2.28 -5.10
CA LYS A 50 -13.63 0.92 -5.21
C LYS A 50 -12.65 -0.13 -4.72
N LEU A 51 -11.37 -0.01 -5.07
CA LEU A 51 -10.35 -0.92 -4.59
C LEU A 51 -10.19 -0.83 -3.07
N LEU A 52 -10.25 0.39 -2.52
CA LEU A 52 -10.20 0.60 -1.07
C LEU A 52 -11.42 -0.03 -0.37
N GLU A 53 -12.63 0.16 -0.91
CA GLU A 53 -13.86 -0.41 -0.34
C GLU A 53 -13.88 -1.94 -0.41
N GLU A 54 -13.52 -2.52 -1.56
CA GLU A 54 -13.66 -3.96 -1.80
C GLU A 54 -12.49 -4.79 -1.27
N LYS A 55 -11.28 -4.23 -1.25
CA LYS A 55 -10.04 -4.95 -0.91
C LYS A 55 -9.31 -4.38 0.30
N GLY A 56 -9.66 -3.19 0.76
CA GLY A 56 -8.89 -2.49 1.80
C GLY A 56 -7.50 -2.06 1.31
N ILE A 57 -7.32 -1.87 0.00
CA ILE A 57 -6.06 -1.45 -0.60
C ILE A 57 -6.19 0.02 -1.03
N GLU A 58 -5.34 0.88 -0.48
CA GLU A 58 -5.19 2.27 -0.88
C GLU A 58 -4.20 2.35 -2.06
N ILE A 59 -4.61 2.94 -3.17
CA ILE A 59 -3.70 3.22 -4.29
C ILE A 59 -3.16 4.64 -4.14
N GLN A 60 -1.84 4.78 -4.13
CA GLN A 60 -1.16 6.07 -4.22
C GLN A 60 -0.36 6.10 -5.52
N TRP A 61 -0.57 7.11 -6.36
CA TRP A 61 0.10 7.17 -7.65
C TRP A 61 0.76 8.52 -7.95
N VAL A 62 1.75 8.47 -8.85
CA VAL A 62 2.36 9.64 -9.46
C VAL A 62 2.25 9.55 -10.98
N ALA A 63 1.83 10.64 -11.62
CA ALA A 63 1.72 10.74 -13.07
C ALA A 63 2.96 11.42 -13.66
N VAL A 64 3.71 10.68 -14.48
CA VAL A 64 4.95 11.15 -15.14
C VAL A 64 5.02 10.64 -16.59
N GLY A 65 6.10 10.92 -17.33
CA GLY A 65 6.31 10.28 -18.64
C GLY A 65 6.72 8.80 -18.51
N THR A 66 6.48 7.98 -19.54
CA THR A 66 6.80 6.54 -19.58
C THR A 66 8.21 6.23 -19.09
N GLY A 67 9.22 6.94 -19.59
CA GLY A 67 10.62 6.69 -19.19
C GLY A 67 10.85 6.87 -17.71
N LYS A 68 10.22 7.89 -17.09
CA LYS A 68 10.34 8.16 -15.65
C LYS A 68 9.54 7.17 -14.81
N ALA A 69 8.36 6.76 -15.28
CA ALA A 69 7.56 5.75 -14.61
C ALA A 69 8.30 4.40 -14.54
N LEU A 70 8.90 3.98 -15.65
CA LEU A 70 9.71 2.76 -15.70
C LEU A 70 11.01 2.90 -14.89
N GLU A 71 11.62 4.08 -14.83
CA GLU A 71 12.76 4.36 -13.94
C GLU A 71 12.38 4.15 -12.47
N TYR A 72 11.24 4.68 -12.02
CA TYR A 72 10.73 4.44 -10.66
C TYR A 72 10.49 2.96 -10.38
N GLY A 73 9.96 2.22 -11.35
CA GLY A 73 9.83 0.76 -11.26
C GLY A 73 11.19 0.07 -11.10
N ARG A 74 12.18 0.43 -11.94
CA ARG A 74 13.55 -0.13 -11.87
C ARG A 74 14.21 0.10 -10.51
N ASN A 75 13.97 1.26 -9.91
CA ASN A 75 14.55 1.65 -8.63
C ASN A 75 13.83 1.03 -7.42
N GLY A 76 12.64 0.43 -7.62
CA GLY A 76 11.78 -0.04 -6.53
C GLY A 76 11.09 1.09 -5.76
N ASP A 77 10.96 2.28 -6.36
CA ASP A 77 10.27 3.42 -5.75
C ASP A 77 8.74 3.18 -5.68
N VAL A 78 8.22 2.32 -6.57
CA VAL A 78 6.80 1.96 -6.70
C VAL A 78 6.63 0.44 -6.83
N ASP A 79 5.45 -0.05 -6.47
CA ASP A 79 5.11 -1.49 -6.53
C ASP A 79 4.62 -1.89 -7.92
N VAL A 80 3.96 -0.96 -8.64
CA VAL A 80 3.38 -1.19 -9.96
C VAL A 80 3.69 -0.03 -10.90
N VAL A 81 3.93 -0.34 -12.17
CA VAL A 81 4.02 0.64 -13.25
C VAL A 81 2.89 0.40 -14.25
N LEU A 82 2.19 1.47 -14.65
CA LEU A 82 1.13 1.44 -15.66
C LEU A 82 1.43 2.46 -16.76
N VAL A 83 1.94 2.01 -17.91
CA VAL A 83 2.25 2.89 -19.04
C VAL A 83 1.47 2.50 -20.28
N HIS A 84 1.43 3.38 -21.28
CA HIS A 84 0.81 3.10 -22.58
C HIS A 84 1.89 2.97 -23.65
N ASP A 85 2.90 2.14 -23.39
CA ASP A 85 4.01 1.89 -24.31
C ASP A 85 4.49 0.44 -24.21
N PRO A 86 3.82 -0.48 -24.94
CA PRO A 86 4.11 -1.91 -24.85
C PRO A 86 5.57 -2.27 -25.16
N LYS A 87 6.23 -1.54 -26.07
CA LYS A 87 7.62 -1.81 -26.42
C LYS A 87 8.57 -1.52 -25.26
N SER A 88 8.31 -0.43 -24.54
CA SER A 88 9.10 -0.07 -23.37
C SER A 88 8.83 -1.02 -22.19
N GLU A 89 7.60 -1.52 -22.05
CA GLU A 89 7.25 -2.54 -21.05
C GLU A 89 7.94 -3.88 -21.33
N GLU A 90 7.94 -4.35 -22.57
CA GLU A 90 8.65 -5.57 -22.99
C GLU A 90 10.14 -5.50 -22.66
N ALA A 91 10.79 -4.37 -22.97
CA ALA A 91 12.20 -4.15 -22.63
C ALA A 91 12.43 -4.15 -21.10
N PHE A 92 11.57 -3.47 -20.34
CA PHE A 92 11.63 -3.42 -18.89
C PHE A 92 11.54 -4.81 -18.23
N VAL A 93 10.65 -5.68 -18.71
CA VAL A 93 10.53 -7.07 -18.24
C VAL A 93 11.73 -7.92 -18.71
N ALA A 94 12.17 -7.77 -19.97
CA ALA A 94 13.33 -8.50 -20.49
C ALA A 94 14.63 -8.18 -19.76
N GLU A 95 14.76 -6.96 -19.23
CA GLU A 95 15.88 -6.51 -18.38
C GLU A 95 15.80 -7.07 -16.94
N GLY A 96 14.70 -7.74 -16.57
CA GLY A 96 14.47 -8.28 -15.22
C GLY A 96 14.09 -7.21 -14.19
N ALA A 97 13.69 -6.02 -14.64
CA ALA A 97 13.26 -4.94 -13.76
C ALA A 97 11.77 -5.00 -13.37
N GLY A 98 11.01 -5.87 -14.04
CA GLY A 98 9.60 -6.17 -13.77
C GLY A 98 9.30 -7.63 -14.00
N VAL A 99 8.04 -8.00 -13.76
CA VAL A 99 7.51 -9.36 -13.92
C VAL A 99 6.41 -9.42 -14.98
#